data_AF-A0A2G9TYZ5-F1
#
_entry.id   AF-A0A2G9TYZ5-F1
#
_cell.length_a   1.000
_cell.length_b   1.000
_cell.length_c   1.000
_cell.angle_alpha   90.00
_cell.angle_beta   90.00
_cell.angle_gamma   90.00
#
_symmetry.space_group_name_H-M   'P 1'
#
loop_
_entity.id
_entity.type
_entity.pdbx_description
1 polymer ?
#
loop_
_entity_poly.entity_id
_entity_poly.type
_entity_poly.pdbx_seq_one_letter_code
_entity_poly.pdbx_strand_id
1 'polypeptide(L)'
;MLVSDRGNLWKQMSRSDDGCDGRVSPHYEPHEVSKLQLSLKRNDLLEIMVENQGRLTWETINDFKGIVTPVKLDGAQLTGWTSCAVDVQQLVNVTSQSSVMSTFNVGDVFRGDFVATENGDTYIDVSNWGRGVKYVYIPAPVIRSGKNTLMFLELEKLSSDCKGTQCTINLLDHPLLYK
;
A
#
# COMPACT_ATOMS: atom_id res chain seq x y z
N MET A 1 -2.45 -21.25 0.96
CA MET A 1 -2.75 -20.56 2.23
C MET A 1 -4.22 -20.20 2.29
N LEU A 2 -4.90 -20.50 3.40
CA LEU A 2 -6.27 -20.06 3.70
C LEU A 2 -6.23 -18.91 4.70
N VAL A 3 -6.80 -17.76 4.38
CA VAL A 3 -7.05 -16.69 5.35
C VAL A 3 -8.51 -16.28 5.23
N SER A 4 -9.28 -16.41 6.32
CA SER A 4 -10.70 -16.04 6.34
C SER A 4 -10.86 -14.73 7.11
N ASP A 5 -11.30 -13.71 6.42
CA ASP A 5 -11.82 -12.48 6.99
C ASP A 5 -13.21 -12.28 6.38
N ARG A 6 -14.14 -11.78 7.17
CA ARG A 6 -15.43 -11.30 6.68
C ARG A 6 -15.32 -9.87 6.12
N GLY A 7 -14.12 -9.46 5.71
CA GLY A 7 -13.86 -8.24 4.98
C GLY A 7 -12.40 -8.10 4.57
N ASN A 8 -12.07 -8.54 3.35
CA ASN A 8 -10.91 -8.08 2.59
C ASN A 8 -9.52 -8.33 3.22
N LEU A 9 -9.07 -9.59 3.20
CA LEU A 9 -7.64 -9.91 3.33
C LEU A 9 -6.91 -9.68 2.03
N TRP A 10 -5.77 -8.99 2.07
CA TRP A 10 -4.91 -8.84 0.90
C TRP A 10 -3.44 -9.15 1.19
N LYS A 11 -2.86 -9.74 0.14
CA LYS A 11 -1.48 -9.95 -0.31
C LYS A 11 -0.34 -10.27 0.68
N GLN A 12 0.37 -11.31 0.25
CA GLN A 12 1.58 -11.87 0.82
C GLN A 12 2.82 -11.16 0.30
N MET A 13 3.67 -10.78 1.25
CA MET A 13 5.03 -10.29 1.06
C MET A 13 6.02 -11.44 1.34
N SER A 14 7.12 -11.50 0.62
CA SER A 14 8.27 -12.32 0.93
C SER A 14 9.57 -11.54 0.72
N ARG A 15 10.28 -11.39 1.84
CA ARG A 15 11.72 -11.23 2.06
C ARG A 15 12.32 -9.82 1.85
N SER A 16 12.69 -9.20 2.96
CA SER A 16 14.10 -8.89 3.28
C SER A 16 14.39 -9.15 4.77
N ASP A 17 15.69 -9.16 5.08
CA ASP A 17 16.22 -9.30 6.44
C ASP A 17 16.18 -7.90 7.12
N ASP A 18 15.77 -7.89 8.40
CA ASP A 18 15.73 -6.75 9.32
C ASP A 18 14.68 -5.65 9.05
N GLY A 19 13.42 -6.03 8.86
CA GLY A 19 12.30 -5.07 8.80
C GLY A 19 11.02 -5.70 8.25
N CYS A 20 9.89 -4.99 8.33
CA CYS A 20 8.67 -5.37 7.61
C CYS A 20 8.79 -4.92 6.14
N ASP A 21 9.65 -5.55 5.34
CA ASP A 21 10.05 -5.08 4.01
C ASP A 21 9.98 -6.18 2.92
N GLY A 22 8.88 -6.91 2.83
CA GLY A 22 8.74 -7.95 1.81
C GLY A 22 8.46 -7.53 0.35
N ARG A 23 8.28 -8.55 -0.51
CA ARG A 23 7.99 -8.45 -1.96
C ARG A 23 6.80 -9.34 -2.37
N VAL A 24 6.04 -9.01 -3.42
CA VAL A 24 4.71 -9.63 -3.65
C VAL A 24 4.62 -10.77 -4.69
N SER A 25 3.64 -11.66 -4.46
CA SER A 25 3.12 -12.69 -5.37
C SER A 25 2.16 -12.12 -6.45
N PRO A 26 2.25 -12.57 -7.72
CA PRO A 26 1.59 -11.94 -8.89
C PRO A 26 0.08 -12.16 -9.04
N HIS A 27 -0.62 -12.80 -8.09
CA HIS A 27 -2.04 -13.15 -8.26
C HIS A 27 -2.96 -12.24 -7.43
N TYR A 28 -3.74 -11.39 -8.11
CA TYR A 28 -4.68 -10.44 -7.51
C TYR A 28 -6.02 -10.43 -8.25
N GLU A 29 -7.10 -10.63 -7.50
CA GLU A 29 -8.51 -10.49 -7.92
C GLU A 29 -9.30 -9.95 -6.70
N PRO A 30 -9.95 -8.78 -6.77
CA PRO A 30 -10.70 -8.24 -5.64
C PRO A 30 -11.98 -9.07 -5.32
N HIS A 31 -12.22 -9.28 -4.01
CA HIS A 31 -13.41 -9.84 -3.33
C HIS A 31 -13.58 -11.36 -3.10
N GLU A 32 -12.70 -12.26 -3.54
CA GLU A 32 -12.94 -13.72 -3.34
C GLU A 32 -11.75 -14.56 -2.85
N VAL A 33 -10.59 -13.95 -2.61
CA VAL A 33 -9.38 -14.73 -2.35
C VAL A 33 -9.26 -15.10 -0.87
N SER A 34 -10.01 -16.13 -0.45
CA SER A 34 -9.74 -16.81 0.83
C SER A 34 -8.56 -17.78 0.73
N LYS A 35 -8.16 -18.17 -0.49
CA LYS A 35 -7.11 -19.15 -0.79
C LYS A 35 -6.10 -18.63 -1.81
N LEU A 36 -4.81 -18.73 -1.49
CA LEU A 36 -3.72 -18.45 -2.42
C LEU A 36 -2.84 -19.70 -2.61
N GLN A 37 -2.49 -20.00 -3.87
CA GLN A 37 -1.53 -21.06 -4.21
C GLN A 37 -0.11 -20.50 -4.15
N LEU A 38 0.75 -21.16 -3.37
CA LEU A 38 2.09 -20.67 -3.06
C LEU A 38 3.13 -21.73 -3.36
N SER A 39 4.20 -21.31 -4.04
CA SER A 39 5.39 -22.13 -4.27
C SER A 39 6.42 -21.83 -3.19
N LEU A 40 6.29 -22.48 -2.03
CA LEU A 40 7.16 -22.27 -0.87
C LEU A 40 8.18 -23.40 -0.69
N LYS A 41 9.34 -23.05 -0.15
CA LYS A 41 10.34 -23.98 0.39
C LYS A 41 10.28 -23.96 1.92
N ARG A 42 10.85 -24.99 2.55
CA ARG A 42 10.99 -25.03 4.01
C ARG A 42 11.81 -23.83 4.48
N ASN A 43 11.35 -23.18 5.54
CA ASN A 43 11.93 -21.97 6.14
C ASN A 43 11.83 -20.69 5.29
N ASP A 44 10.99 -20.67 4.26
CA ASP A 44 10.62 -19.41 3.63
C ASP A 44 9.88 -18.52 4.63
N LEU A 45 10.18 -17.23 4.60
CA LEU A 45 9.45 -16.21 5.36
C LEU A 45 8.10 -15.95 4.69
N LEU A 46 7.03 -16.00 5.48
CA LEU A 46 5.68 -15.63 5.06
C LEU A 46 5.29 -14.32 5.74
N GLU A 47 5.11 -13.27 4.94
CA GLU A 47 4.61 -11.98 5.41
C GLU A 47 3.24 -11.72 4.79
N ILE A 48 2.35 -11.06 5.52
CA ILE A 48 1.00 -10.71 5.07
C ILE A 48 0.77 -9.26 5.45
N MET A 49 0.55 -8.39 4.46
CA MET A 49 0.26 -6.98 4.70
C MET A 49 -1.24 -6.74 4.67
N VAL A 50 -1.83 -6.47 5.83
CA VAL A 50 -3.28 -6.29 5.94
C VAL A 50 -3.65 -4.81 5.98
N GLU A 51 -4.44 -4.37 5.00
CA GLU A 51 -5.01 -3.03 4.95
C GLU A 51 -6.38 -3.02 5.66
N ASN A 52 -6.59 -2.04 6.54
CA ASN A 52 -7.91 -1.74 7.10
C ASN A 52 -8.60 -0.66 6.26
N GLN A 53 -9.56 -1.03 5.42
CA GLN A 53 -10.29 -0.13 4.50
C GLN A 53 -11.44 0.65 5.15
N GLY A 54 -11.44 0.76 6.47
CA GLY A 54 -12.51 1.40 7.24
C GLY A 54 -13.52 0.41 7.80
N ARG A 55 -14.15 0.80 8.91
CA ARG A 55 -15.20 0.01 9.55
C ARG A 55 -16.56 0.33 8.95
N LEU A 56 -17.42 -0.68 8.90
CA LEU A 56 -18.84 -0.48 8.68
C LEU A 56 -19.40 0.48 9.74
N THR A 57 -20.20 1.45 9.29
CA THR A 57 -20.80 2.48 10.15
C THR A 57 -22.29 2.26 10.38
N TRP A 58 -22.88 1.22 9.78
CA TRP A 58 -24.29 0.86 9.90
C TRP A 58 -24.47 -0.66 10.05
N GLU A 59 -25.50 -1.08 10.77
CA GLU A 59 -25.94 -2.47 11.11
C GLU A 59 -25.02 -3.34 11.99
N THR A 60 -23.72 -3.06 12.11
CA THR A 60 -22.85 -3.82 13.02
C THR A 60 -21.69 -2.99 13.54
N ILE A 61 -21.43 -3.08 14.84
CA ILE A 61 -20.22 -2.55 15.49
C ILE A 61 -19.07 -3.56 15.47
N ASN A 62 -19.38 -4.84 15.22
CA ASN A 62 -18.44 -5.95 15.30
C ASN A 62 -17.78 -6.19 13.93
N ASP A 63 -17.00 -5.21 13.50
CA ASP A 63 -16.21 -5.23 12.29
C ASP A 63 -14.71 -5.22 12.63
N PHE A 64 -14.26 -6.36 13.18
CA PHE A 64 -12.84 -6.59 13.46
C PHE A 64 -12.06 -6.68 12.15
N LYS A 65 -10.84 -6.14 12.15
CA LYS A 65 -9.98 -6.02 10.97
C LYS A 65 -8.66 -6.73 11.24
N GLY A 66 -8.00 -7.15 10.17
CA GLY A 66 -6.77 -7.92 10.28
C GLY A 66 -7.02 -9.40 10.01
N ILE A 67 -6.09 -10.23 10.45
CA ILE A 67 -6.24 -11.69 10.40
C ILE A 67 -7.09 -12.11 11.60
N VAL A 68 -8.40 -12.22 11.39
CA VAL A 68 -9.38 -12.55 12.46
C VAL A 68 -9.64 -14.04 12.63
N THR A 69 -9.07 -14.89 11.77
CA THR A 69 -9.12 -16.36 11.86
C THR A 69 -7.74 -16.99 11.61
N PRO A 70 -7.52 -18.24 12.03
CA PRO A 70 -6.24 -18.90 11.84
C PRO A 70 -5.82 -19.00 10.36
N VAL A 71 -4.58 -18.58 10.08
CA VAL A 71 -3.93 -18.83 8.78
C VAL A 71 -3.55 -20.30 8.68
N LYS A 72 -3.88 -20.94 7.55
CA LYS A 72 -3.54 -22.35 7.30
C LYS A 72 -2.71 -22.55 6.04
N LEU A 73 -1.70 -23.42 6.11
CA LEU A 73 -0.95 -23.95 4.96
C LEU A 73 -1.29 -25.44 4.83
N ASP A 74 -1.81 -25.85 3.68
CA ASP A 74 -2.26 -27.22 3.40
C ASP A 74 -3.14 -27.83 4.50
N GLY A 75 -4.00 -27.00 5.11
CA GLY A 75 -4.93 -27.38 6.17
C GLY A 75 -4.34 -27.31 7.59
N ALA A 76 -3.01 -27.28 7.75
CA ALA A 76 -2.35 -27.11 9.04
C ALA A 76 -2.28 -25.62 9.43
N GLN A 77 -2.59 -25.31 10.69
CA GLN A 77 -2.52 -23.95 11.20
C GLN A 77 -1.05 -23.50 11.35
N LEU A 78 -0.76 -22.29 10.87
CA LEU A 78 0.52 -21.62 11.10
C LEU A 78 0.49 -20.87 12.45
N THR A 79 1.58 -20.96 13.20
CA THR A 79 1.77 -20.33 14.51
C THR A 79 3.11 -19.58 14.56
N GLY A 80 3.38 -18.85 15.64
CA GLY A 80 4.63 -18.10 15.82
C GLY A 80 4.69 -16.78 15.04
N TRP A 81 3.54 -16.14 14.83
CA TRP A 81 3.46 -14.85 14.12
C TRP A 81 4.06 -13.70 14.93
N THR A 82 4.86 -12.88 14.25
CA THR A 82 5.18 -11.52 14.68
C THR A 82 4.23 -10.57 13.97
N SER A 83 3.63 -9.64 14.71
CA SER A 83 2.74 -8.62 14.14
C SER A 83 3.31 -7.23 14.43
N CYS A 84 3.38 -6.41 13.38
CA CYS A 84 3.88 -5.05 13.45
C CYS A 84 2.81 -4.11 12.88
N ALA A 85 2.51 -3.03 13.59
CA ALA A 85 1.66 -1.98 13.06
C ALA A 85 2.50 -1.08 12.14
N VAL A 86 1.99 -0.79 10.94
CA VAL A 86 2.57 0.23 10.05
C VAL A 86 1.98 1.58 10.42
N ASP A 87 2.79 2.44 11.04
CA ASP A 87 2.41 3.82 11.29
C ASP A 87 2.66 4.66 10.03
N VAL A 88 1.60 4.88 9.26
CA VAL A 88 1.63 5.68 8.02
C VAL A 88 2.13 7.12 8.29
N GLN A 89 1.88 7.67 9.49
CA GLN A 89 2.37 9.01 9.85
C GLN A 89 3.88 9.02 10.06
N GLN A 90 4.49 7.89 10.43
CA GLN A 90 5.94 7.79 10.56
C GLN A 90 6.65 7.55 9.22
N LEU A 91 5.92 7.17 8.17
CA LEU A 91 6.48 7.07 6.81
C LEU A 91 7.05 8.41 6.32
N VAL A 92 6.60 9.54 6.89
CA VAL A 92 7.13 10.89 6.62
C VAL A 92 8.62 11.02 6.97
N ASN A 93 9.10 10.21 7.92
CA ASN A 93 10.47 10.23 8.43
C ASN A 93 11.36 9.17 7.77
N VAL A 94 10.80 8.32 6.91
CA VAL A 94 11.57 7.32 6.17
C VAL A 94 12.45 8.08 5.19
N THR A 95 13.75 8.10 5.46
CA THR A 95 14.74 8.67 4.55
C THR A 95 14.76 7.82 3.28
N SER A 96 14.62 8.47 2.13
CA SER A 96 14.71 7.81 0.83
C SER A 96 16.07 7.14 0.71
N GLN A 97 16.14 5.84 0.94
CA GLN A 97 17.27 5.04 0.49
C GLN A 97 17.07 4.87 -1.01
N SER A 98 17.86 5.60 -1.81
CA SER A 98 17.96 5.36 -3.25
C SER A 98 18.62 3.99 -3.48
N SER A 99 17.89 2.92 -3.25
CA SER A 99 18.31 1.59 -3.65
C SER A 99 18.21 1.51 -5.17
N VAL A 100 19.38 1.59 -5.78
CA VAL A 100 19.73 1.21 -7.15
C VAL A 100 18.80 0.11 -7.69
N MET A 101 18.09 0.40 -8.79
CA MET A 101 17.43 -0.59 -9.66
C MET A 101 16.60 -1.69 -8.95
N SER A 102 15.81 -1.35 -7.93
CA SER A 102 14.90 -2.33 -7.35
C SER A 102 13.65 -2.52 -8.22
N THR A 103 13.29 -3.77 -8.47
CA THR A 103 11.91 -4.14 -8.83
C THR A 103 10.98 -3.60 -7.77
N PHE A 104 9.89 -2.95 -8.19
CA PHE A 104 8.81 -2.49 -7.32
C PHE A 104 8.39 -3.58 -6.34
N ASN A 105 8.24 -3.20 -5.08
CA ASN A 105 7.65 -4.02 -4.04
C ASN A 105 6.37 -3.35 -3.53
N VAL A 106 5.35 -4.16 -3.27
CA VAL A 106 4.14 -3.68 -2.61
C VAL A 106 4.51 -3.16 -1.24
N GLY A 107 4.02 -1.98 -0.89
CA GLY A 107 4.45 -1.26 0.29
C GLY A 107 5.57 -0.26 0.03
N ASP A 108 6.09 -0.16 -1.20
CA ASP A 108 7.04 0.88 -1.56
C ASP A 108 6.43 2.26 -1.32
N VAL A 109 7.23 3.12 -0.68
CA VAL A 109 6.89 4.52 -0.43
C VAL A 109 7.55 5.39 -1.48
N PHE A 110 6.73 6.07 -2.26
CA PHE A 110 7.17 7.05 -3.25
C PHE A 110 7.17 8.42 -2.63
N ARG A 111 8.25 9.16 -2.81
CA ARG A 111 8.40 10.55 -2.35
C ARG A 111 8.73 11.45 -3.53
N GLY A 112 7.96 12.51 -3.69
CA GLY A 112 8.12 13.48 -4.76
C GLY A 112 7.97 14.91 -4.25
N ASP A 113 8.60 15.85 -4.93
CA ASP A 113 8.53 17.27 -4.58
C ASP A 113 7.87 18.06 -5.71
N PHE A 114 7.08 19.07 -5.35
CA PHE A 114 6.55 20.07 -6.28
C PHE A 114 6.78 21.48 -5.74
N VAL A 115 6.81 22.47 -6.62
CA VAL A 115 6.98 23.88 -6.25
C VAL A 115 5.69 24.63 -6.54
N ALA A 116 5.12 25.27 -5.52
CA ALA A 116 3.94 26.11 -5.65
C ALA A 116 4.34 27.60 -5.69
N THR A 117 3.90 28.32 -6.72
CA THR A 117 4.08 29.77 -6.85
C THR A 117 2.92 30.58 -6.29
N GLU A 118 1.75 29.96 -6.18
CA GLU A 118 0.52 30.52 -5.66
C GLU A 118 -0.23 29.50 -4.80
N ASN A 119 -1.07 29.98 -3.89
CA ASN A 119 -1.89 29.12 -3.05
C ASN A 119 -3.22 28.88 -3.77
N GLY A 120 -3.44 27.64 -4.19
CA GLY A 120 -4.68 27.20 -4.82
C GLY A 120 -4.94 25.74 -4.51
N ASP A 121 -6.21 25.37 -4.49
CA ASP A 121 -6.61 23.97 -4.41
C ASP A 121 -6.07 23.21 -5.63
N THR A 122 -5.67 21.95 -5.43
CA THR A 122 -5.24 21.10 -6.54
C THR A 122 -5.65 19.66 -6.31
N TYR A 123 -5.60 18.88 -7.39
CA TYR A 123 -5.93 17.46 -7.40
C TYR A 123 -4.73 16.67 -7.91
N ILE A 124 -4.53 15.47 -7.39
CA ILE A 124 -3.45 14.58 -7.83
C ILE A 124 -4.02 13.60 -8.86
N ASP A 125 -3.37 13.51 -10.02
CA ASP A 125 -3.69 12.51 -11.04
C ASP A 125 -3.12 11.14 -10.65
N VAL A 126 -3.98 10.27 -10.08
CA VAL A 126 -3.62 8.89 -9.70
C VAL A 126 -4.12 7.85 -10.70
N SER A 127 -4.55 8.26 -11.90
CA SER A 127 -5.16 7.37 -12.91
C SER A 127 -4.31 6.18 -13.32
N ASN A 128 -2.98 6.37 -13.37
CA ASN A 128 -2.01 5.34 -13.74
C ASN A 128 -1.43 4.55 -12.55
N TRP A 129 -1.80 4.93 -11.33
CA TRP A 129 -1.31 4.30 -10.12
C TRP A 129 -2.25 3.17 -9.64
N GLY A 130 -1.75 2.26 -8.82
CA GLY A 130 -2.54 1.21 -8.19
C GLY A 130 -3.23 1.65 -6.90
N ARG A 131 -3.65 0.68 -6.09
CA ARG A 131 -4.20 0.91 -4.74
C ARG A 131 -3.14 1.30 -3.72
N GLY A 132 -3.53 2.09 -2.74
CA GLY A 132 -2.67 2.45 -1.61
C GLY A 132 -3.11 3.74 -0.93
N VAL A 133 -2.23 4.33 -0.13
CA VAL A 133 -2.52 5.55 0.63
C VAL A 133 -1.94 6.76 -0.09
N LYS A 134 -2.84 7.61 -0.60
CA LYS A 134 -2.52 8.78 -1.43
C LYS A 134 -3.52 9.89 -1.16
N TYR A 135 -3.08 11.13 -1.35
CA TYR A 135 -3.98 12.27 -1.42
C TYR A 135 -4.51 12.38 -2.85
N VAL A 136 -5.81 12.71 -3.00
CA VAL A 136 -6.43 12.98 -4.31
C VAL A 136 -6.78 14.46 -4.45
N TYR A 137 -7.11 15.11 -3.33
CA TYR A 137 -7.38 16.54 -3.23
C TYR A 137 -6.43 17.15 -2.19
N ILE A 138 -5.82 18.27 -2.53
CA ILE A 138 -4.94 19.05 -1.63
C ILE A 138 -5.53 20.45 -1.51
N PRO A 139 -6.07 20.83 -0.34
CA PRO A 139 -6.65 22.15 -0.15
C PRO A 139 -5.55 23.23 -0.04
N ALA A 140 -5.79 24.42 -0.59
CA ALA A 140 -4.85 25.53 -0.61
C ALA A 140 -4.21 25.84 0.77
N PRO A 141 -4.93 25.77 1.92
CA PRO A 141 -4.34 26.06 3.23
C PRO A 141 -3.22 25.12 3.68
N VAL A 142 -3.08 23.92 3.12
CA VAL A 142 -1.97 23.02 3.47
C VAL A 142 -0.75 23.19 2.55
N ILE A 143 -0.91 23.88 1.42
CA ILE A 143 0.16 24.13 0.44
C ILE A 143 0.96 25.36 0.89
N ARG A 144 2.28 25.24 0.87
CA ARG A 144 3.20 26.33 1.18
C ARG A 144 3.76 26.92 -0.10
N SER A 145 3.97 28.24 -0.12
CA SER A 145 4.76 28.86 -1.17
C SER A 145 6.17 28.24 -1.21
N GLY A 146 6.64 27.89 -2.41
CA GLY A 146 7.90 27.19 -2.60
C GLY A 146 7.75 25.67 -2.62
N LYS A 147 8.73 24.97 -2.05
CA LYS A 147 8.83 23.51 -2.15
C LYS A 147 7.87 22.79 -1.19
N ASN A 148 7.08 21.88 -1.73
CA ASN A 148 6.19 20.96 -1.02
C ASN A 148 6.57 19.52 -1.35
N THR A 149 6.33 18.60 -0.42
CA THR A 149 6.62 17.18 -0.59
C THR A 149 5.32 16.38 -0.54
N LEU A 150 5.17 15.44 -1.47
CA LEU A 150 4.13 14.43 -1.51
C LEU A 150 4.74 13.06 -1.21
N MET A 151 3.96 12.22 -0.56
CA MET A 151 4.30 10.82 -0.31
C MET A 151 3.13 9.91 -0.62
N PHE A 152 3.42 8.79 -1.27
CA PHE A 152 2.46 7.77 -1.64
C PHE A 152 2.93 6.41 -1.13
N LEU A 153 2.03 5.67 -0.50
CA LEU A 153 2.21 4.24 -0.26
C LEU A 153 1.50 3.49 -1.40
N GLU A 154 2.22 2.67 -2.16
CA GLU A 154 1.65 1.90 -3.27
C GLU A 154 1.63 0.40 -2.95
N LEU A 155 0.45 -0.20 -3.03
CA LEU A 155 0.16 -1.54 -2.51
C LEU A 155 -0.15 -2.57 -3.60
N GLU A 156 -0.13 -2.16 -4.87
CA GLU A 156 -0.59 -3.02 -5.95
C GLU A 156 0.43 -3.17 -7.07
N LYS A 157 0.85 -2.05 -7.67
CA LYS A 157 1.68 -2.07 -8.88
C LYS A 157 2.52 -0.81 -9.01
N LEU A 158 3.66 -0.92 -9.69
CA LEU A 158 4.39 0.25 -10.15
C LEU A 158 3.53 1.03 -11.16
N SER A 159 3.46 2.35 -10.99
CA SER A 159 2.76 3.22 -11.95
C SER A 159 3.39 3.09 -13.34
N SER A 160 2.56 3.13 -14.39
CA SER A 160 3.06 3.20 -15.77
C SER A 160 3.80 4.51 -16.08
N ASP A 161 3.66 5.52 -15.22
CA ASP A 161 4.37 6.79 -15.32
C ASP A 161 5.81 6.70 -14.79
N CYS A 162 6.19 5.56 -14.20
CA CYS A 162 7.55 5.33 -13.73
C CYS A 162 8.47 4.91 -14.88
N LYS A 163 9.58 5.63 -15.05
CA LYS A 163 10.65 5.34 -16.00
C LYS A 163 11.97 5.14 -15.25
N GLY A 164 12.44 3.89 -15.20
CA GLY A 164 13.60 3.53 -14.39
C GLY A 164 13.32 3.76 -12.91
N THR A 165 14.10 4.60 -12.25
CA THR A 165 13.94 4.95 -10.82
C THR A 165 13.13 6.23 -10.59
N GLN A 166 12.60 6.84 -11.64
CA GLN A 166 11.86 8.09 -11.55
C GLN A 166 10.40 7.87 -11.89
N CYS A 167 9.51 8.33 -11.02
CA CYS A 167 8.07 8.37 -11.27
C CYS A 167 7.62 9.82 -11.32
N THR A 168 6.73 10.14 -12.24
CA THR A 168 6.07 11.44 -12.31
C THR A 168 4.62 11.32 -11.89
N ILE A 169 4.07 12.40 -11.35
CA ILE A 169 2.65 12.53 -11.10
C ILE A 169 2.20 13.94 -11.48
N ASN A 170 1.00 14.05 -12.03
CA ASN A 170 0.46 15.33 -12.45
C ASN A 170 -0.41 15.94 -11.35
N LEU A 171 -0.34 17.26 -11.23
CA LEU A 171 -1.27 18.06 -10.45
C LEU A 171 -2.26 18.72 -11.39
N LEU A 172 -3.54 18.66 -11.05
CA LEU A 172 -4.66 19.13 -11.86
C LEU A 172 -5.37 20.29 -11.16
N ASP A 173 -6.04 21.11 -11.96
CA ASP A 173 -6.91 22.21 -11.51
C ASP A 173 -8.38 21.75 -11.33
N HIS A 174 -8.69 20.49 -11.63
CA HIS A 174 -10.02 19.90 -11.51
C HIS A 174 -9.94 18.46 -10.98
N PRO A 175 -11.01 17.96 -10.33
CA PRO A 175 -11.05 16.57 -9.88
C PRO A 175 -11.04 15.60 -11.05
N LEU A 176 -10.36 14.47 -10.88
CA LEU A 176 -10.54 13.33 -11.77
C LEU A 176 -11.95 12.77 -11.60
N LEU A 177 -12.76 12.93 -12.63
CA LEU A 177 -14.06 12.29 -12.73
C LEU A 177 -13.85 10.87 -13.27
N TYR A 178 -13.87 9.87 -12.38
CA TYR A 178 -13.95 8.48 -12.81
C TYR A 178 -15.34 8.22 -13.39
N LYS A 179 -15.39 7.69 -14.61
CA LYS A 179 -16.61 7.17 -15.24
C LYS A 179 -16.90 5.75 -14.78
#